data_AF-A0A382ZA83-F1
#
_entry.id   AF-A0A382ZA83-F1
#
_cell.length_a   1.000
_cell.length_b   1.000
_cell.length_c   1.000
_cell.angle_alpha   90.00
_cell.angle_beta   90.00
_cell.angle_gamma   90.00
#
_symmetry.space_group_name_H-M   'P 1'
#
loop_
_entity.id
_entity.type
_entity.pdbx_description
1 polymer ?
#
loop_
_entity_poly.entity_id
_entity_poly.type
_entity_poly.pdbx_seq_one_letter_code
_entity_poly.pdbx_strand_id
1 'polypeptide(L)'
;MKRRIQSLLCSLSFVLLAGHSLHADKAKPNGRFLYMSTPDGAQREGSSAPGILVFSIDDDHKFVRRIDLPVFSEGMRGFTGCTATGCLYFSTTGGTLGCFDPATEKVKWQSKFKQGCDRSCITPDGKRIYAPTGWWWRSEKDGFIVVDASNGKKIDQIAVNKRAHNSIASIDGKYVYLGTEVTLTQFRASDGKILKTISPVGESGVFPYTVNSANTRAYVCLGK
;
A
#
# COMPACT_ATOMS: atom_id res chain seq x y z
N MET A 1 71.71 42.55 -37.65
CA MET A 1 71.39 42.47 -36.20
C MET A 1 69.87 42.31 -36.07
N LYS A 2 69.35 41.07 -36.13
CA LYS A 2 67.90 40.77 -36.20
C LYS A 2 67.35 40.45 -34.80
N ARG A 3 66.34 41.20 -34.35
CA ARG A 3 65.62 41.02 -33.09
C ARG A 3 64.70 39.79 -33.17
N ARG A 4 64.79 38.88 -32.20
CA ARG A 4 63.84 37.77 -31.99
C ARG A 4 62.67 38.26 -31.13
N ILE A 5 61.45 38.06 -31.61
CA ILE A 5 60.20 38.25 -30.87
C ILE A 5 59.87 36.89 -30.24
N GLN A 6 59.82 36.82 -28.90
CA GLN A 6 59.30 35.66 -28.17
C GLN A 6 57.79 35.85 -27.99
N SER A 7 57.00 34.93 -28.54
CA SER A 7 55.57 34.82 -28.29
C SER A 7 55.33 34.06 -26.98
N LEU A 8 54.68 34.73 -26.03
CA LEU A 8 54.23 34.15 -24.76
C LEU A 8 52.86 33.50 -24.99
N LEU A 9 52.77 32.17 -24.92
CA LEU A 9 51.48 31.47 -24.86
C LEU A 9 50.99 31.43 -23.41
N CYS A 10 49.89 32.12 -23.12
CA CYS A 10 49.12 31.95 -21.89
C CYS A 10 48.25 30.69 -22.00
N SER A 11 48.55 29.68 -21.20
CA SER A 11 47.70 28.50 -20.98
C SER A 11 46.58 28.85 -20.00
N LEU A 12 45.34 28.90 -20.48
CA LEU A 12 44.14 28.96 -19.63
C LEU A 12 43.81 27.56 -19.11
N SER A 13 43.96 27.32 -17.81
CA SER A 13 43.48 26.10 -17.15
C SER A 13 42.03 26.28 -16.71
N PHE A 14 41.09 25.63 -17.39
CA PHE A 14 39.70 25.50 -16.95
C PHE A 14 39.63 24.46 -15.81
N VAL A 15 39.38 24.91 -14.59
CA VAL A 15 39.06 24.03 -13.46
C VAL A 15 37.57 23.70 -13.53
N LEU A 16 37.23 22.47 -13.92
CA LEU A 16 35.88 21.93 -13.74
C LEU A 16 35.65 21.67 -12.23
N LEU A 17 34.86 22.52 -11.57
CA LEU A 17 34.26 22.16 -10.29
C LEU A 17 33.14 21.16 -10.54
N ALA A 18 33.40 19.88 -10.32
CA ALA A 18 32.38 18.86 -10.18
C ALA A 18 31.62 19.10 -8.87
N GLY A 19 30.50 19.84 -8.94
CA GLY A 19 29.56 19.99 -7.84
C GLY A 19 28.98 18.63 -7.45
N HIS A 20 29.54 18.00 -6.44
CA HIS A 20 28.93 16.85 -5.80
C HIS A 20 27.73 17.38 -5.02
N SER A 21 26.53 17.17 -5.55
CA SER A 21 25.31 17.43 -4.81
C SER A 21 25.30 16.44 -3.64
N LEU A 22 25.67 16.92 -2.45
CA LEU A 22 25.47 16.20 -1.21
C LEU A 22 23.96 16.05 -1.03
N HIS A 23 23.41 14.91 -1.47
CA HIS A 23 22.15 14.44 -0.92
C HIS A 23 22.41 14.18 0.56
N ALA A 24 22.03 15.15 1.39
CA ALA A 24 21.85 14.91 2.80
C ALA A 24 20.86 13.76 2.90
N ASP A 25 21.35 12.58 3.29
CA ASP A 25 20.50 11.49 3.74
C ASP A 25 19.59 12.10 4.81
N LYS A 26 18.29 12.29 4.49
CA LYS A 26 17.31 12.64 5.49
C LYS A 26 17.45 11.58 6.57
N ALA A 27 18.00 11.95 7.72
CA ALA A 27 18.22 11.04 8.81
C ALA A 27 16.89 10.30 9.08
N LYS A 28 16.94 8.97 9.12
CA LYS A 28 15.75 8.17 9.41
C LYS A 28 15.13 8.72 10.70
N PRO A 29 13.84 9.11 10.69
CA PRO A 29 13.20 9.59 11.91
C PRO A 29 13.38 8.55 13.02
N ASN A 30 14.01 8.96 14.13
CA ASN A 30 14.14 8.09 15.29
C ASN A 30 12.81 8.08 16.07
N GLY A 31 12.38 6.93 16.58
CA GLY A 31 11.12 6.77 17.33
C GLY A 31 10.04 5.95 16.62
N ARG A 32 8.88 5.83 17.29
CA ARG A 32 7.69 5.12 16.79
C ARG A 32 6.72 6.10 16.17
N PHE A 33 6.24 5.78 14.96
CA PHE A 33 5.33 6.64 14.20
C PHE A 33 4.06 5.91 13.78
N LEU A 34 2.96 6.64 13.77
CA LEU A 34 1.69 6.24 13.17
C LEU A 34 1.56 6.90 11.80
N TYR A 35 1.28 6.09 10.78
CA TYR A 35 1.07 6.54 9.40
C TYR A 35 -0.40 6.39 9.04
N MET A 36 -1.03 7.47 8.60
CA MET A 36 -2.44 7.50 8.22
C MET A 36 -2.61 8.02 6.79
N SER A 37 -3.27 7.25 5.94
CA SER A 37 -3.55 7.66 4.55
C SER A 37 -4.81 8.53 4.45
N THR A 38 -4.80 9.50 3.53
CA THR A 38 -5.94 10.39 3.24
C THR A 38 -5.97 10.78 1.77
N PRO A 39 -7.14 11.09 1.18
CA PRO A 39 -8.49 10.92 1.73
C PRO A 39 -9.01 9.49 1.59
N ASP A 40 -9.99 9.11 2.42
CA ASP A 40 -10.76 7.89 2.18
C ASP A 40 -11.59 8.03 0.89
N GLY A 41 -11.57 7.00 0.04
CA GLY A 41 -12.37 6.93 -1.17
C GLY A 41 -13.81 6.50 -0.94
N ALA A 42 -14.17 6.01 0.26
CA ALA A 42 -15.55 5.64 0.59
C ALA A 42 -16.38 6.84 1.12
N GLN A 43 -15.73 7.85 1.70
CA GLN A 43 -16.39 8.99 2.32
C GLN A 43 -16.31 10.23 1.44
N ARG A 44 -17.46 10.87 1.20
CA ARG A 44 -17.55 12.10 0.39
C ARG A 44 -17.42 13.38 1.23
N GLU A 45 -17.64 13.28 2.53
CA GLU A 45 -17.64 14.39 3.47
C GLU A 45 -16.28 14.48 4.18
N GLY A 46 -15.78 15.69 4.43
CA GLY A 46 -14.55 15.89 5.21
C GLY A 46 -13.25 15.47 4.53
N SER A 47 -13.14 15.61 3.21
CA SER A 47 -11.91 15.22 2.48
C SER A 47 -10.71 16.07 2.89
N SER A 48 -9.59 15.39 3.13
CA SER A 48 -8.30 16.00 3.44
C SER A 48 -7.34 15.77 2.27
N ALA A 49 -6.38 16.66 2.07
CA ALA A 49 -5.51 16.61 0.89
C ALA A 49 -4.78 15.26 0.76
N PRO A 50 -4.53 14.77 -0.47
CA PRO A 50 -3.90 13.48 -0.73
C PRO A 50 -2.54 13.31 -0.08
N GLY A 51 -2.35 12.25 0.69
CA GLY A 51 -1.05 11.93 1.27
C GLY A 51 -1.10 11.03 2.49
N ILE A 52 0.05 10.96 3.17
CA ILE A 52 0.21 10.25 4.44
C ILE A 52 0.44 11.27 5.54
N LEU A 53 -0.42 11.29 6.54
CA LEU A 53 -0.18 12.01 7.78
C LEU A 53 0.69 11.14 8.70
N VAL A 54 1.71 11.75 9.28
CA VAL A 54 2.65 11.09 10.18
C VAL A 54 2.47 11.69 11.58
N PHE A 55 2.26 10.83 12.57
CA PHE A 55 2.13 11.20 13.97
C PHE A 55 3.21 10.49 14.80
N SER A 56 3.76 11.16 15.80
CA SER A 56 4.75 10.58 16.72
C SER A 56 4.02 9.86 17.84
N ILE A 57 4.16 8.54 17.94
CA ILE A 57 3.57 7.77 19.05
C ILE A 57 4.25 8.12 20.38
N ASP A 58 5.54 8.44 20.33
CA ASP A 58 6.33 8.75 21.53
C ASP A 58 6.10 10.18 22.06
N ASP A 59 5.48 11.06 21.25
CA ASP A 59 5.09 12.43 21.61
C ASP A 59 3.56 12.57 21.60
N ASP A 60 2.88 11.67 22.33
CA ASP A 60 1.41 11.65 22.51
C ASP A 60 0.58 11.75 21.21
N HIS A 61 0.99 11.02 20.17
CA HIS A 61 0.37 11.04 18.84
C HIS A 61 0.34 12.43 18.20
N LYS A 62 1.30 13.31 18.53
CA LYS A 62 1.41 14.64 17.93
C LYS A 62 1.65 14.55 16.43
N PHE A 63 0.96 15.40 15.67
CA PHE A 63 1.17 15.53 14.24
C PHE A 63 2.60 16.01 13.95
N VAL A 64 3.31 15.25 13.12
CA VAL A 64 4.68 15.55 12.70
C VAL A 64 4.65 16.31 11.39
N ARG A 65 4.02 15.73 10.35
CA ARG A 65 3.97 16.27 8.98
C ARG A 65 3.04 15.46 8.07
N ARG A 66 2.83 15.98 6.86
CA ARG A 66 2.27 15.24 5.73
C ARG A 66 3.37 14.85 4.74
N ILE A 67 3.23 13.66 4.14
CA ILE A 67 3.95 13.23 2.94
C ILE A 67 2.96 13.28 1.79
N ASP A 68 3.19 14.16 0.82
CA ASP A 68 2.29 14.29 -0.32
C ASP A 68 2.43 13.10 -1.26
N LEU A 69 1.29 12.46 -1.56
CA LEU A 69 1.20 11.37 -2.53
C LEU A 69 0.02 11.68 -3.46
N PRO A 70 0.25 12.37 -4.60
CA PRO A 70 -0.81 12.78 -5.51
C PRO A 70 -1.70 11.63 -5.98
N VAL A 71 -1.18 10.41 -6.09
CA VAL A 71 -1.94 9.21 -6.46
C VAL A 71 -3.09 8.89 -5.48
N PHE A 72 -3.02 9.37 -4.23
CA PHE A 72 -4.09 9.17 -3.25
C PHE A 72 -5.34 10.01 -3.57
N SER A 73 -5.26 10.96 -4.51
CA SER A 73 -6.44 11.66 -5.05
C SER A 73 -7.44 10.72 -5.73
N GLU A 74 -7.04 9.50 -6.08
CA GLU A 74 -7.95 8.45 -6.54
C GLU A 74 -8.88 7.92 -5.44
N GLY A 75 -8.73 8.38 -4.20
CA GLY A 75 -9.51 7.97 -3.04
C GLY A 75 -9.02 6.65 -2.47
N MET A 76 -8.46 6.67 -1.27
CA MET A 76 -7.85 5.50 -0.62
C MET A 76 -8.86 4.42 -0.27
N ARG A 77 -8.42 3.16 -0.27
CA ARG A 77 -9.20 2.01 0.17
C ARG A 77 -8.43 1.21 1.23
N GLY A 78 -7.28 0.69 0.85
CA GLY A 78 -6.39 -0.08 1.73
C GLY A 78 -5.11 0.69 2.03
N PHE A 79 -4.64 0.58 3.26
CA PHE A 79 -3.34 1.07 3.68
C PHE A 79 -2.78 0.13 4.75
N THR A 80 -1.71 -0.60 4.43
CA THR A 80 -1.17 -1.66 5.29
C THR A 80 0.35 -1.62 5.32
N GLY A 81 0.94 -1.76 6.51
CA GLY A 81 2.39 -1.85 6.67
C GLY A 81 2.86 -3.30 6.75
N CYS A 82 4.09 -3.56 6.33
CA CYS A 82 4.73 -4.87 6.49
C CYS A 82 6.13 -4.70 7.09
N THR A 83 6.36 -5.29 8.26
CA THR A 83 7.65 -5.24 8.94
C THR A 83 8.74 -6.02 8.19
N ALA A 84 8.39 -7.13 7.53
CA ALA A 84 9.34 -7.92 6.75
C ALA A 84 9.94 -7.16 5.56
N THR A 85 9.17 -6.24 4.95
CA THR A 85 9.65 -5.43 3.81
C THR A 85 10.02 -4.00 4.21
N GLY A 86 9.66 -3.56 5.41
CA GLY A 86 9.81 -2.18 5.86
C GLY A 86 8.99 -1.16 5.06
N CYS A 87 7.98 -1.62 4.29
CA CYS A 87 7.21 -0.78 3.37
C CYS A 87 5.74 -0.64 3.80
N LEU A 88 5.09 0.40 3.27
CA LEU A 88 3.66 0.63 3.33
C LEU A 88 3.05 0.32 1.96
N TYR A 89 1.91 -0.36 1.93
CA TYR A 89 1.20 -0.73 0.72
C TYR A 89 -0.16 -0.04 0.71
N PHE A 90 -0.52 0.51 -0.43
CA PHE A 90 -1.77 1.27 -0.59
C PHE A 90 -2.60 0.76 -1.74
N SER A 91 -3.91 0.87 -1.63
CA SER A 91 -4.85 0.67 -2.73
C SER A 91 -5.85 1.81 -2.83
N THR A 92 -6.35 2.08 -4.04
CA THR A 92 -7.25 3.20 -4.33
C THR A 92 -8.51 2.74 -5.06
N THR A 93 -9.56 3.57 -5.00
CA THR A 93 -10.80 3.39 -5.79
C THR A 93 -10.52 3.39 -7.28
N GLY A 94 -9.52 4.16 -7.72
CA GLY A 94 -9.05 4.16 -9.10
C GLY A 94 -8.42 2.84 -9.56
N GLY A 95 -8.25 1.85 -8.68
CA GLY A 95 -7.65 0.55 -9.01
C GLY A 95 -6.13 0.57 -9.02
N THR A 96 -5.50 1.56 -8.38
CA THR A 96 -4.06 1.57 -8.18
C THR A 96 -3.73 0.79 -6.92
N LEU A 97 -2.75 -0.12 -7.01
CA LEU A 97 -2.07 -0.75 -5.88
C LEU A 97 -0.60 -0.29 -5.92
N GLY A 98 -0.01 0.06 -4.78
CA GLY A 98 1.37 0.50 -4.75
C GLY A 98 2.12 0.15 -3.48
N CYS A 99 3.44 0.31 -3.55
CA CYS A 99 4.37 0.14 -2.44
C CYS A 99 5.13 1.44 -2.23
N PHE A 100 5.14 1.92 -1.00
CA PHE A 100 5.79 3.13 -0.54
C PHE A 100 6.82 2.78 0.53
N ASP A 101 8.04 3.26 0.35
CA ASP A 101 9.11 3.14 1.31
C ASP A 101 9.11 4.37 2.24
N PRO A 102 8.74 4.21 3.53
CA PRO A 102 8.72 5.32 4.47
C PRO A 102 10.13 5.82 4.86
N ALA A 103 11.19 5.03 4.63
CA ALA A 103 12.56 5.47 4.93
C ALA A 103 13.11 6.42 3.86
N THR A 104 12.77 6.18 2.60
CA THR A 104 13.21 7.03 1.47
C THR A 104 12.14 8.01 0.99
N GLU A 105 10.90 7.87 1.47
CA GLU A 105 9.71 8.60 1.05
C GLU A 105 9.39 8.43 -0.43
N LYS A 106 9.72 7.26 -0.99
CA LYS A 106 9.54 6.97 -2.42
C LYS A 106 8.53 5.87 -2.63
N VAL A 107 7.71 6.04 -3.66
CA VAL A 107 6.96 4.93 -4.22
C VAL A 107 7.92 4.01 -4.97
N LYS A 108 8.01 2.75 -4.55
CA LYS A 108 8.86 1.73 -5.17
C LYS A 108 8.25 1.17 -6.46
N TRP A 109 6.93 0.96 -6.45
CA TRP A 109 6.17 0.50 -7.61
C TRP A 109 4.69 0.87 -7.47
N GLN A 110 4.00 0.93 -8.61
CA GLN A 110 2.54 1.00 -8.70
C GLN A 110 2.06 0.03 -9.78
N SER A 111 0.84 -0.46 -9.63
CA SER A 111 0.17 -1.31 -10.61
C SER A 111 -1.29 -0.92 -10.69
N LYS A 112 -1.83 -0.91 -11.92
CA LYS A 112 -3.20 -0.49 -12.21
C LYS A 112 -4.03 -1.70 -12.63
N PHE A 113 -5.19 -1.87 -11.99
CA PHE A 113 -6.10 -2.97 -12.26
C PHE A 113 -7.48 -2.44 -12.66
N LYS A 114 -8.03 -2.98 -13.75
CA LYS A 114 -9.31 -2.54 -14.32
C LYS A 114 -10.49 -2.73 -13.36
N GLN A 115 -10.46 -3.80 -12.57
CA GLN A 115 -11.55 -4.17 -11.67
C GLN A 115 -11.68 -3.19 -10.49
N GLY A 116 -10.57 -2.61 -10.07
CA GLY A 116 -10.43 -1.90 -8.80
C GLY A 116 -9.46 -2.62 -7.86
N CYS A 117 -9.11 -1.94 -6.76
CA CYS A 117 -8.36 -2.49 -5.62
C CYS A 117 -8.97 -1.93 -4.33
N ASP A 118 -9.78 -2.73 -3.65
CA ASP A 118 -10.32 -2.37 -2.34
C ASP A 118 -9.29 -2.59 -1.23
N ARG A 119 -9.73 -2.67 0.03
CA ARG A 119 -8.91 -2.87 1.23
C ARG A 119 -8.03 -4.12 1.14
N SER A 120 -6.82 -3.97 0.61
CA SER A 120 -5.83 -5.02 0.43
C SER A 120 -5.16 -5.38 1.75
N CYS A 121 -4.71 -6.64 1.84
CA CYS A 121 -3.87 -7.11 2.93
C CYS A 121 -2.58 -7.72 2.36
N ILE A 122 -1.52 -7.73 3.17
CA ILE A 122 -0.24 -8.34 2.83
C ILE A 122 0.08 -9.47 3.81
N THR A 123 0.66 -10.56 3.31
CA THR A 123 1.13 -11.65 4.17
C THR A 123 2.27 -11.17 5.08
N PRO A 124 2.38 -11.66 6.33
CA PRO A 124 3.42 -11.21 7.26
C PRO A 124 4.86 -11.43 6.76
N ASP A 125 5.07 -12.42 5.89
CA ASP A 125 6.36 -12.67 5.23
C ASP A 125 6.69 -11.67 4.11
N GLY A 126 5.77 -10.76 3.79
CA GLY A 126 5.95 -9.70 2.83
C GLY A 126 5.99 -10.14 1.37
N LYS A 127 5.55 -11.36 1.05
CA LYS A 127 5.64 -11.90 -0.32
C LYS A 127 4.42 -11.64 -1.18
N ARG A 128 3.22 -11.67 -0.59
CA ARG A 128 1.95 -11.63 -1.35
C ARG A 128 1.01 -10.58 -0.82
N ILE A 129 0.44 -9.81 -1.74
CA ILE A 129 -0.68 -8.92 -1.47
C ILE A 129 -1.95 -9.56 -2.02
N TYR A 130 -2.99 -9.60 -1.21
CA TYR A 130 -4.34 -10.00 -1.59
C TYR A 130 -5.19 -8.74 -1.65
N ALA A 131 -5.55 -8.30 -2.86
CA ALA A 131 -6.33 -7.08 -3.09
C ALA A 131 -7.74 -7.45 -3.55
N PRO A 132 -8.80 -7.14 -2.77
CA PRO A 132 -10.16 -7.35 -3.23
C PRO A 132 -10.44 -6.52 -4.49
N THR A 133 -11.24 -7.06 -5.40
CA THR A 133 -11.57 -6.37 -6.66
C THR A 133 -12.43 -5.12 -6.48
N GLY A 134 -13.15 -4.96 -5.37
CA GLY A 134 -13.95 -3.77 -5.07
C GLY A 134 -15.40 -4.06 -4.79
N TRP A 135 -15.98 -3.35 -3.82
CA TRP A 135 -17.43 -3.35 -3.56
C TRP A 135 -18.29 -3.05 -4.81
N TRP A 136 -17.78 -2.21 -5.69
CA TRP A 136 -18.45 -1.77 -6.92
C TRP A 136 -18.32 -2.76 -8.08
N TRP A 137 -17.35 -3.67 -8.02
CA TRP A 137 -17.18 -4.68 -9.05
C TRP A 137 -18.24 -5.78 -8.87
N ARG A 138 -18.81 -6.26 -9.98
CA ARG A 138 -19.87 -7.29 -9.98
C ARG A 138 -19.69 -8.21 -11.18
N SER A 139 -18.77 -9.16 -11.07
CA SER A 139 -18.42 -10.08 -12.15
C SER A 139 -18.21 -11.50 -11.60
N GLU A 140 -18.27 -12.50 -12.48
CA GLU A 140 -17.88 -13.88 -12.13
C GLU A 140 -16.40 -14.02 -11.74
N LYS A 141 -15.58 -12.98 -11.99
CA LYS A 141 -14.16 -12.93 -11.58
C LYS A 141 -13.90 -12.11 -10.31
N ASP A 142 -14.95 -11.73 -9.60
CA ASP A 142 -14.87 -10.95 -8.36
C ASP A 142 -14.33 -11.79 -7.20
N GLY A 143 -13.50 -11.18 -6.36
CA GLY A 143 -12.73 -11.87 -5.32
C GLY A 143 -11.39 -11.17 -5.08
N PHE A 144 -10.29 -11.90 -5.17
CA PHE A 144 -8.94 -11.38 -5.00
C PHE A 144 -8.17 -11.25 -6.31
N ILE A 145 -7.47 -10.14 -6.46
CA ILE A 145 -6.25 -10.04 -7.27
C ILE A 145 -5.08 -10.37 -6.33
N VAL A 146 -4.22 -11.32 -6.72
CA VAL A 146 -3.02 -11.67 -5.95
C VAL A 146 -1.80 -11.08 -6.63
N VAL A 147 -0.98 -10.38 -5.86
CA VAL A 147 0.14 -9.59 -6.36
C VAL A 147 1.43 -9.96 -5.62
N ASP A 148 2.54 -10.07 -6.37
CA ASP A 148 3.88 -10.15 -5.80
C ASP A 148 4.26 -8.79 -5.19
N ALA A 149 4.46 -8.79 -3.88
CA ALA A 149 4.71 -7.56 -3.13
C ALA A 149 6.06 -6.89 -3.43
N SER A 150 7.01 -7.61 -4.06
CA SER A 150 8.33 -7.08 -4.39
C SER A 150 8.29 -6.15 -5.61
N ASN A 151 7.37 -6.38 -6.54
CA ASN A 151 7.37 -5.74 -7.86
C ASN A 151 5.98 -5.28 -8.35
N GLY A 152 4.89 -5.58 -7.62
CA GLY A 152 3.54 -5.18 -7.99
C GLY A 152 2.89 -6.03 -9.09
N LYS A 153 3.59 -7.04 -9.61
CA LYS A 153 3.08 -7.91 -10.68
C LYS A 153 1.94 -8.78 -10.15
N LYS A 154 0.82 -8.78 -10.87
CA LYS A 154 -0.24 -9.78 -10.66
C LYS A 154 0.28 -11.18 -10.94
N ILE A 155 0.12 -12.06 -9.97
CA ILE A 155 0.51 -13.46 -10.05
C ILE A 155 -0.70 -14.41 -10.09
N ASP A 156 -1.87 -13.97 -9.63
CA ASP A 156 -3.09 -14.78 -9.66
C ASP A 156 -4.39 -13.95 -9.59
N GLN A 157 -5.52 -14.60 -9.85
CA GLN A 157 -6.89 -14.11 -9.60
C GLN A 157 -7.73 -15.22 -9.00
N ILE A 158 -8.32 -14.97 -7.83
CA ILE A 158 -9.19 -15.93 -7.15
C ILE A 158 -10.62 -15.39 -7.19
N ALA A 159 -11.49 -16.06 -7.92
CA ALA A 159 -12.93 -15.78 -7.91
C ALA A 159 -13.57 -16.35 -6.65
N VAL A 160 -14.46 -15.59 -6.01
CA VAL A 160 -15.08 -15.96 -4.73
C VAL A 160 -16.58 -15.68 -4.75
N ASN A 161 -16.97 -14.42 -4.59
CA ASN A 161 -18.34 -13.95 -4.69
C ASN A 161 -18.32 -12.45 -4.98
N LYS A 162 -19.47 -11.90 -5.38
CA LYS A 162 -19.62 -10.51 -5.80
C LYS A 162 -19.33 -9.53 -4.67
N ARG A 163 -18.88 -8.34 -5.07
CA ARG A 163 -18.53 -7.20 -4.23
C ARG A 163 -17.48 -7.53 -3.18
N ALA A 164 -16.33 -8.09 -3.56
CA ALA A 164 -15.22 -8.35 -2.64
C ALA A 164 -14.61 -7.04 -2.11
N HIS A 165 -14.51 -6.84 -0.78
CA HIS A 165 -14.20 -5.49 -0.26
C HIS A 165 -13.37 -5.40 1.04
N ASN A 166 -13.39 -6.40 1.93
CA ASN A 166 -12.63 -6.35 3.19
C ASN A 166 -11.73 -7.57 3.32
N SER A 167 -10.43 -7.35 3.49
CA SER A 167 -9.47 -8.43 3.65
C SER A 167 -8.52 -8.22 4.82
N ILE A 168 -8.12 -9.34 5.43
CA ILE A 168 -7.18 -9.38 6.56
C ILE A 168 -6.25 -10.58 6.36
N ALA A 169 -4.95 -10.40 6.59
CA ALA A 169 -4.00 -11.49 6.72
C ALA A 169 -3.86 -11.86 8.20
N SER A 170 -3.80 -13.16 8.51
CA SER A 170 -3.58 -13.61 9.89
C SER A 170 -2.17 -13.25 10.36
N ILE A 171 -2.02 -12.95 11.64
CA ILE A 171 -0.73 -12.57 12.23
C ILE A 171 0.31 -13.69 12.15
N ASP A 172 -0.14 -14.95 12.20
CA ASP A 172 0.70 -16.14 12.04
C ASP A 172 1.00 -16.48 10.58
N GLY A 173 0.48 -15.69 9.63
CA GLY A 173 0.73 -15.83 8.20
C GLY A 173 0.15 -17.08 7.55
N LYS A 174 -0.69 -17.86 8.25
CA LYS A 174 -1.30 -19.07 7.69
C LYS A 174 -2.49 -18.79 6.80
N TYR A 175 -3.23 -17.71 7.07
CA TYR A 175 -4.51 -17.45 6.43
C TYR A 175 -4.63 -16.02 5.93
N VAL A 176 -5.45 -15.87 4.90
CA VAL A 176 -6.07 -14.59 4.55
C VAL A 176 -7.58 -14.76 4.55
N TYR A 177 -8.29 -13.67 4.81
CA TYR A 177 -9.75 -13.65 4.91
C TYR A 177 -10.32 -12.64 3.93
N LEU A 178 -11.48 -12.94 3.37
CA LEU A 178 -12.22 -12.04 2.48
C LEU A 178 -13.70 -11.95 2.89
N GLY A 179 -14.16 -10.73 3.11
CA GLY A 179 -15.57 -10.37 3.14
C GLY A 179 -16.06 -9.98 1.75
N THR A 180 -17.20 -10.52 1.37
CA THR A 180 -17.97 -10.17 0.17
C THR A 180 -19.36 -9.67 0.58
N GLU A 181 -20.29 -9.53 -0.37
CA GLU A 181 -21.68 -9.12 -0.06
C GLU A 181 -22.33 -9.95 1.05
N VAL A 182 -22.18 -11.28 1.04
CA VAL A 182 -22.84 -12.17 2.03
C VAL A 182 -21.98 -13.34 2.52
N THR A 183 -20.66 -13.30 2.27
CA THR A 183 -19.77 -14.41 2.65
C THR A 183 -18.51 -13.92 3.34
N LEU A 184 -18.06 -14.70 4.32
CA LEU A 184 -16.70 -14.62 4.86
C LEU A 184 -15.93 -15.87 4.46
N THR A 185 -14.87 -15.71 3.69
CA THR A 185 -14.06 -16.81 3.15
C THR A 185 -12.66 -16.79 3.74
N GLN A 186 -12.18 -17.93 4.21
CA GLN A 186 -10.81 -18.17 4.67
C GLN A 186 -10.02 -18.90 3.58
N PHE A 187 -8.82 -18.42 3.32
CA PHE A 187 -7.88 -18.98 2.36
C PHE A 187 -6.56 -19.30 3.04
N ARG A 188 -5.82 -20.26 2.51
CA ARG A 188 -4.40 -20.44 2.86
C ARG A 188 -3.59 -19.30 2.25
N ALA A 189 -2.83 -18.60 3.08
CA ALA A 189 -2.07 -17.42 2.64
C ALA A 189 -0.92 -17.74 1.68
N SER A 190 -0.38 -18.96 1.70
CA SER A 190 0.79 -19.34 0.90
C SER A 190 0.48 -19.55 -0.58
N ASP A 191 -0.77 -19.87 -0.92
CA ASP A 191 -1.19 -20.23 -2.29
C ASP A 191 -2.55 -19.63 -2.68
N GLY A 192 -3.32 -19.08 -1.74
CA GLY A 192 -4.67 -18.58 -2.01
C GLY A 192 -5.74 -19.67 -2.08
N LYS A 193 -5.44 -20.91 -1.69
CA LYS A 193 -6.43 -22.00 -1.70
C LYS A 193 -7.57 -21.69 -0.72
N ILE A 194 -8.81 -21.75 -1.19
CA ILE A 194 -10.01 -21.66 -0.32
C ILE A 194 -10.00 -22.85 0.64
N LEU A 195 -10.09 -22.55 1.94
CA LEU A 195 -10.17 -23.56 2.99
C LEU A 195 -11.58 -23.68 3.56
N LYS A 196 -12.27 -22.54 3.70
CA LYS A 196 -13.61 -22.48 4.27
C LYS A 196 -14.35 -21.26 3.76
N THR A 197 -15.62 -21.42 3.44
CA THR A 197 -16.56 -20.32 3.14
C THR A 197 -17.71 -20.40 4.12
N ILE A 198 -18.04 -19.28 4.76
CA ILE A 198 -19.18 -19.15 5.66
C ILE A 198 -20.22 -18.28 4.96
N SER A 199 -21.44 -18.78 4.87
CA SER A 199 -22.58 -18.11 4.23
C SER A 199 -23.90 -18.60 4.86
N PRO A 200 -24.91 -17.74 5.04
CA PRO A 200 -24.83 -16.29 4.87
C PRO A 200 -24.08 -15.63 6.04
N VAL A 201 -23.37 -14.52 5.76
CA VAL A 201 -22.75 -13.63 6.75
C VAL A 201 -23.05 -12.19 6.34
N GLY A 202 -23.67 -11.39 7.21
CA GLY A 202 -24.15 -10.06 6.85
C GLY A 202 -25.50 -10.10 6.12
N GLU A 203 -26.24 -8.99 6.15
CA GLU A 203 -27.54 -8.86 5.45
C GLU A 203 -27.37 -8.23 4.07
N SER A 204 -26.52 -7.20 3.96
CA SER A 204 -26.15 -6.55 2.71
C SER A 204 -24.64 -6.42 2.51
N GLY A 205 -23.82 -6.84 3.48
CA GLY A 205 -22.38 -6.74 3.42
C GLY A 205 -21.69 -7.22 4.69
N VAL A 206 -20.45 -7.69 4.54
CA VAL A 206 -19.56 -8.05 5.65
C VAL A 206 -18.67 -6.85 6.00
N PHE A 207 -19.21 -5.87 6.74
CA PHE A 207 -18.55 -4.58 6.98
C PHE A 207 -18.59 -4.08 8.43
N PRO A 208 -17.46 -3.64 9.00
CA PRO A 208 -16.14 -4.26 8.93
C PRO A 208 -16.10 -5.58 9.75
N TYR A 209 -15.04 -6.35 9.60
CA TYR A 209 -14.80 -7.53 10.45
C TYR A 209 -13.36 -7.59 10.95
N THR A 210 -13.11 -8.39 11.98
CA THR A 210 -11.77 -8.78 12.43
C THR A 210 -11.73 -10.26 12.83
N VAL A 211 -10.53 -10.82 12.98
CA VAL A 211 -10.29 -12.19 13.44
C VAL A 211 -9.33 -12.18 14.62
N ASN A 212 -9.51 -13.09 15.58
CA ASN A 212 -8.56 -13.21 16.69
C ASN A 212 -7.24 -13.84 16.22
N SER A 213 -6.15 -13.62 16.97
CA SER A 213 -4.81 -14.12 16.64
C SER A 213 -4.71 -15.65 16.56
N ALA A 214 -5.58 -16.37 17.28
CA ALA A 214 -5.67 -17.82 17.22
C ALA A 214 -6.40 -18.35 15.97
N ASN A 215 -6.95 -17.46 15.13
CA ASN A 215 -7.71 -17.80 13.92
C ASN A 215 -8.97 -18.66 14.18
N THR A 216 -9.53 -18.60 15.40
CA THR A 216 -10.69 -19.42 15.82
C THR A 216 -12.01 -18.66 15.87
N ARG A 217 -11.98 -17.32 15.88
CA ARG A 217 -13.17 -16.46 15.97
C ARG A 217 -13.06 -15.29 15.00
N ALA A 218 -14.16 -15.00 14.32
CA ALA A 218 -14.36 -13.78 13.56
C ALA A 218 -15.43 -12.93 14.25
N TYR A 219 -15.17 -11.62 14.33
CA TYR A 219 -16.11 -10.62 14.84
C TYR A 219 -16.54 -9.80 13.63
N VAL A 220 -17.82 -9.89 13.29
CA VAL A 220 -18.37 -9.32 12.05
C VAL A 220 -19.47 -8.34 12.40
N CYS A 221 -19.35 -7.11 11.91
CA CYS A 221 -20.45 -6.16 11.93
C CYS A 221 -21.44 -6.52 10.81
N LEU A 222 -22.72 -6.63 11.17
CA LEU A 222 -23.79 -6.92 10.24
C LEU A 222 -24.40 -5.59 9.79
N GLY A 223 -24.18 -5.22 8.53
CA GLY A 223 -24.75 -4.01 7.94
C GLY A 223 -26.08 -4.29 7.24
N LYS A 224 -26.98 -3.29 7.28
CA LYS A 224 -28.08 -3.10 6.33
C LYS A 224 -27.70 -2.07 5.29
#